data_AF-A0A2V8XMR5-F1
#
_entry.id   AF-A0A2V8XMR5-F1
#
_cell.length_a   1.000
_cell.length_b   1.000
_cell.length_c   1.000
_cell.angle_alpha   90.00
_cell.angle_beta   90.00
_cell.angle_gamma   90.00
#
_symmetry.space_group_name_H-M   'P 1'
#
loop_
_entity.id
_entity.type
_entity.pdbx_description
1 polymer ?
#
loop_
_entity_poly.entity_id
_entity_poly.type
_entity_poly.pdbx_seq_one_letter_code
_entity_poly.pdbx_strand_id
1 'polypeptide(L)' 'MPMSLSTEVRMIKGVGPQRAELLAQRGIHTLEDLLGYLPFRYEDRIHFSKVKDIQP' A
#
# COMPACT_ATOMS: atom_id res chain seq x y z
N MET A 1 15.12 -12.23 9.50
CA MET A 1 15.98 -11.08 9.85
C MET A 1 15.10 -10.01 10.48
N PRO A 2 15.52 -9.36 11.57
CA PRO A 2 14.81 -8.19 12.06
C PRO A 2 14.88 -7.08 11.01
N MET A 3 13.73 -6.52 10.62
CA MET A 3 13.66 -5.36 9.75
C MET A 3 13.75 -4.09 10.61
N SER A 4 14.61 -3.16 10.22
CA SER A 4 14.72 -1.81 10.81
C SER A 4 13.72 -0.87 10.15
N LEU A 5 13.32 0.21 10.83
CA LEU A 5 12.51 1.29 10.25
C LEU A 5 13.22 1.98 9.07
N SER A 6 14.56 2.06 9.12
CA SER A 6 15.40 2.59 8.04
C SER A 6 15.57 1.65 6.84
N THR A 7 14.94 0.47 6.86
CA THR A 7 15.06 -0.50 5.76
C THR A 7 14.44 0.07 4.49
N GLU A 8 15.15 0.00 3.36
CA GLU A 8 14.61 0.43 2.06
C GLU A 8 13.39 -0.40 1.64
N VAL A 9 12.37 0.25 1.08
CA VAL A 9 11.11 -0.41 0.68
C VAL A 9 11.30 -1.54 -0.34
N ARG A 10 12.32 -1.49 -1.20
CA ARG A 10 12.62 -2.57 -2.16
C ARG A 10 13.04 -3.89 -1.52
N MET A 11 13.49 -3.86 -0.27
CA MET A 11 13.90 -5.06 0.48
C MET A 11 12.70 -5.79 1.09
N ILE A 12 11.52 -5.15 1.07
CA ILE A 12 10.27 -5.73 1.57
C ILE A 12 9.76 -6.75 0.55
N LYS A 13 9.48 -7.97 1.03
CA LYS A 13 8.91 -9.04 0.20
C LYS A 13 7.60 -8.56 -0.46
N GLY A 14 7.55 -8.66 -1.79
CA GLY A 14 6.40 -8.22 -2.60
C GLY A 14 6.52 -6.82 -3.21
N VAL A 15 7.57 -6.07 -2.86
CA VAL A 15 7.92 -4.80 -3.51
C VAL A 15 8.97 -5.07 -4.59
N GLY A 16 8.50 -5.29 -5.83
CA GLY A 16 9.37 -5.38 -7.00
C GLY A 16 9.88 -4.00 -7.46
N PRO A 17 10.79 -3.96 -8.45
CA PRO A 17 11.43 -2.72 -8.90
C PRO A 17 10.42 -1.65 -9.36
N GLN A 18 9.39 -2.04 -10.12
CA GLN A 18 8.35 -1.10 -10.57
C GLN A 18 7.56 -0.47 -9.41
N ARG A 19 7.25 -1.27 -8.37
CA ARG A 19 6.53 -0.77 -7.19
C ARG A 19 7.43 0.14 -6.35
N ALA A 20 8.70 -0.20 -6.21
CA ALA A 20 9.66 0.63 -5.50
C ALA A 20 9.81 2.01 -6.15
N GLU A 21 9.84 2.07 -7.49
CA GLU A 21 9.89 3.34 -8.23
C GLU A 21 8.62 4.17 -8.04
N LEU A 22 7.44 3.55 -8.10
CA LEU A 22 6.16 4.23 -7.84
C LEU A 22 6.08 4.79 -6.42
N LEU A 23 6.55 4.04 -5.42
CA LEU A 23 6.62 4.48 -4.03
C LEU A 23 7.61 5.65 -3.86
N ALA A 24 8.78 5.58 -4.50
CA ALA A 24 9.77 6.65 -4.49
C ALA A 24 9.23 7.95 -5.09
N GLN A 25 8.42 7.88 -6.16
CA GLN A 25 7.73 9.05 -6.74
C GLN A 25 6.74 9.71 -5.77
N ARG A 26 6.33 9.00 -4.70
CA ARG A 26 5.46 9.51 -3.62
C ARG A 26 6.23 9.84 -2.35
N GLY A 27 7.57 9.87 -2.41
CA GLY A 27 8.44 10.17 -1.27
C GLY A 27 8.58 9.02 -0.28
N ILE A 28 8.18 7.80 -0.64
CA ILE A 28 8.23 6.63 0.24
C ILE A 28 9.49 5.83 -0.10
N HIS A 29 10.51 5.89 0.77
CA HIS A 29 11.80 5.24 0.55
C HIS A 29 12.11 4.16 1.59
N THR A 30 11.58 4.31 2.81
CA THR A 30 11.86 3.44 3.94
C THR A 30 10.60 2.74 4.45
N LEU A 31 10.80 1.71 5.28
CA LEU A 31 9.72 1.04 5.99
C LEU A 31 8.95 2.03 6.89
N GLU A 32 9.64 2.98 7.50
CA GLU A 32 9.03 4.05 8.30
C GLU A 32 8.06 4.89 7.48
N ASP A 33 8.50 5.38 6.31
CA ASP A 33 7.66 6.15 5.40
C ASP A 33 6.41 5.37 4.99
N LEU A 34 6.58 4.07 4.69
CA LEU A 34 5.49 3.20 4.27
C LEU A 34 4.47 2.96 5.38
N LEU A 35 4.91 2.82 6.63
CA LEU A 35 4.02 2.66 7.79
C LEU A 35 3.30 3.97 8.13
N GLY A 36 3.95 5.11 7.93
CA GLY A 36 3.35 6.44 8.10
C GLY A 36 2.37 6.82 6.98
N TYR A 37 2.44 6.15 5.82
CA TYR A 37 1.58 6.42 4.68
C TYR A 37 0.20 5.74 4.84
N LEU A 38 -0.72 6.45 5.49
CA LEU A 38 -2.07 5.94 5.76
C LEU A 38 -2.90 5.77 4.48
N PRO A 39 -3.84 4.80 4.46
CA PRO A 39 -4.77 4.64 3.34
C PRO A 39 -5.62 5.90 3.12
N PHE A 40 -5.86 6.25 1.85
CA PHE A 40 -6.76 7.35 1.49
C PHE A 40 -8.19 7.12 2.01
N ARG A 41 -8.68 5.88 1.90
CA ARG A 41 -9.96 5.44 2.46
C ARG A 41 -9.94 3.94 2.73
N TYR A 42 -10.77 3.52 3.67
CA TYR A 42 -11.11 2.11 3.86
C TYR A 42 -12.41 1.81 3.12
N GLU A 43 -12.39 0.82 2.24
CA GLU A 43 -13.60 0.31 1.60
C GLU A 43 -14.12 -0.88 2.40
N ASP A 44 -15.35 -0.78 2.91
CA ASP A 44 -16.05 -1.93 3.48
C ASP A 44 -16.55 -2.82 2.34
N ARG A 45 -16.00 -4.04 2.26
CA ARG A 45 -16.35 -5.07 1.27
C ARG A 45 -17.11 -6.25 1.88
N ILE A 46 -17.62 -6.11 3.11
CA ILE A 46 -18.40 -7.16 3.79
C ILE A 46 -19.75 -7.35 3.10
N HIS A 47 -20.35 -6.26 2.61
CA HIS A 47 -21.69 -6.27 2.03
C HIS A 47 -21.65 -6.34 0.50
N PHE A 48 -22.01 -7.51 -0.04
CA PHE A 48 -22.14 -7.71 -1.48
C PHE A 48 -23.49 -7.21 -1.98
N SER A 49 -23.47 -6.30 -2.95
CA SER A 49 -24.67 -5.86 -3.68
C SER A 49 -24.87 -6.74 -4.91
N LYS A 50 -26.11 -7.17 -5.20
CA LYS A 50 -26.40 -7.85 -6.47
C LYS A 50 -26.37 -6.82 -7.59
N VAL A 51 -26.00 -7.24 -8.79
CA VAL A 51 -25.91 -6.37 -9.97
C VAL A 51 -27.21 -5.58 -10.21
N LYS A 52 -28.36 -6.22 -9.99
CA LYS A 52 -29.68 -5.59 -10.17
C LYS A 52 -30.02 -4.50 -9.13
N ASP A 53 -29.27 -4.43 -8.03
CA ASP A 53 -29.53 -3.52 -6.91
C ASP A 53 -28.59 -2.29 -6.93
N ILE A 54 -27.70 -2.19 -7.94
CA ILE A 54 -26.76 -1.07 -8.11
C ILE A 54 -27.52 0.17 -8.59
N GLN A 55 -27.26 1.33 -7.96
CA GLN A 55 -27.82 2.62 -8.38
C GLN A 55 -26.80 3.44 -9.21
N PRO A 56 -27.25 4.23 -10.20
CA PRO A 56 -26.39 5.08 -11.03
C PRO A 56 -25.68 6.19 -10.25
#